data_AF-A0A7X9WNK5-F1
#
_entry.id   AF-A0A7X9WNK5-F1
#
_cell.length_a   1.000
_cell.length_b   1.000
_cell.length_c   1.000
_cell.angle_alpha   90.00
_cell.angle_beta   90.00
_cell.angle_gamma   90.00
#
_symmetry.space_group_name_H-M   'P 1'
#
loop_
_entity.id
_entity.type
_entity.pdbx_description
1 polymer ?
#
loop_
_entity_poly.entity_id
_entity_poly.type
_entity_poly.pdbx_seq_one_letter_code
_entity_poly.pdbx_strand_id
1 'polypeptide(L)' 'MKGVGPRLAERLNSVGVTSFAQIAALSPDEAAALDAKLGDFQGRLSRDRWIDQAGYLASGDIEGFEGTFGKL' A
#
# COMPACT_ATOMS: atom_id res chain seq x y z
N MET A 1 -3.42 6.52 -2.89
CA MET A 1 -2.43 6.16 -1.87
C MET A 1 -1.15 6.93 -2.14
N LYS A 2 -0.55 7.57 -1.12
CA LYS A 2 0.68 8.32 -1.28
C LYS A 2 1.88 7.38 -1.46
N GLY A 3 2.83 7.77 -2.32
CA GLY A 3 4.04 6.97 -2.60
C GLY A 3 3.84 5.85 -3.63
N VAL A 4 2.60 5.59 -4.07
CA VAL A 4 2.27 4.61 -5.12
C VAL A 4 1.95 5.35 -6.43
N GLY A 5 2.97 5.50 -7.28
CA GLY A 5 2.81 6.05 -8.63
C GLY A 5 2.41 5.00 -9.68
N PRO A 6 2.12 5.41 -10.93
CA PRO A 6 1.58 4.52 -11.98
C PRO A 6 2.39 3.23 -12.21
N ARG A 7 3.72 3.35 -12.33
CA ARG A 7 4.61 2.19 -12.52
C ARG A 7 4.57 1.18 -11.37
N LEU A 8 4.41 1.69 -10.15
CA LEU A 8 4.31 0.83 -8.97
C LEU A 8 2.93 0.18 -8.88
N ALA A 9 1.88 0.91 -9.24
CA ALA A 9 0.54 0.34 -9.36
C ALA A 9 0.51 -0.80 -10.40
N GLU A 10 1.15 -0.61 -11.56
CA GLU A 10 1.34 -1.68 -12.56
C GLU A 10 2.10 -2.87 -11.98
N ARG A 11 3.19 -2.64 -11.23
CA ARG A 11 3.94 -3.71 -10.57
C ARG A 11 3.07 -4.48 -9.57
N LEU A 12 2.32 -3.78 -8.73
CA LEU A 12 1.39 -4.38 -7.76
C LEU A 12 0.33 -5.23 -8.47
N ASN A 13 -0.29 -4.71 -9.53
CA ASN A 13 -1.24 -5.45 -10.34
C ASN A 13 -0.60 -6.71 -10.94
N SER A 14 0.64 -6.63 -11.42
CA SER A 14 1.36 -7.79 -12.00
C SER A 14 1.65 -8.90 -10.98
N VAL A 15 1.72 -8.57 -9.69
CA VAL A 15 1.91 -9.55 -8.60
C VAL A 15 0.59 -9.91 -7.89
N GLY A 16 -0.55 -9.52 -8.47
CA GLY A 16 -1.90 -9.91 -8.02
C GLY A 16 -2.53 -9.01 -6.96
N VAL A 17 -1.95 -7.83 -6.68
CA VAL A 17 -2.48 -6.86 -5.73
C VAL A 17 -3.21 -5.77 -6.49
N THR A 18 -4.54 -5.76 -6.40
CA THR A 18 -5.42 -4.89 -7.21
C THR A 18 -6.38 -4.05 -6.37
N SER A 19 -6.32 -4.14 -5.04
CA SER A 19 -7.22 -3.40 -4.13
C SER A 19 -6.51 -2.97 -2.84
N PHE A 20 -7.00 -1.88 -2.23
CA PHE A 20 -6.52 -1.44 -0.93
C PHE A 20 -6.82 -2.45 0.17
N ALA A 21 -7.96 -3.14 0.10
CA ALA A 21 -8.33 -4.17 1.08
C ALA A 21 -7.29 -5.31 1.15
N GLN A 22 -6.73 -5.74 0.01
CA GLN A 22 -5.66 -6.74 0.00
C GLN A 22 -4.40 -6.25 0.73
N ILE A 23 -4.01 -4.99 0.51
CA ILE A 23 -2.82 -4.40 1.16
C ILE A 23 -3.07 -4.23 2.66
N ALA A 24 -4.25 -3.78 3.05
CA ALA A 24 -4.65 -3.59 4.44
C ALA A 24 -4.72 -4.92 5.23
N ALA A 25 -4.98 -6.03 4.54
CA ALA A 25 -5.10 -7.36 5.15
C ALA A 25 -3.77 -8.13 5.24
N LEU A 26 -2.66 -7.58 4.73
CA LEU A 26 -1.37 -8.25 4.76
C LEU A 26 -0.89 -8.45 6.20
N SER A 27 -0.58 -9.69 6.55
CA SER A 27 0.23 -10.00 7.72
C SER A 27 1.69 -9.53 7.53
N PRO A 28 2.49 -9.42 8.61
CA PRO A 28 3.90 -9.03 8.49
C PRO A 28 4.70 -9.91 7.51
N ASP A 29 4.45 -11.22 7.50
CA ASP A 29 5.13 -12.14 6.60
C ASP A 29 4.70 -11.98 5.15
N GLU A 30 3.41 -11.77 4.89
CA GLU A 30 2.89 -11.51 3.55
C GLU A 30 3.36 -10.16 3.01
N ALA A 31 3.43 -9.15 3.88
CA ALA A 31 3.98 -7.84 3.56
C ALA A 31 5.45 -7.94 3.15
N ALA A 32 6.26 -8.69 3.91
CA ALA A 32 7.67 -8.93 3.55
C ALA A 32 7.79 -9.71 2.23
N ALA A 33 6.97 -10.74 2.03
CA ALA A 33 6.96 -11.52 0.80
C ALA A 33 6.49 -10.72 -0.42
N LEU A 34 5.53 -9.81 -0.25
CA LEU A 34 5.10 -8.88 -1.29
C LEU A 34 6.20 -7.87 -1.60
N ASP A 35 6.77 -7.25 -0.57
CA ASP A 35 7.83 -6.24 -0.72
C ASP A 35 9.02 -6.81 -1.48
N ALA A 36 9.46 -8.03 -1.17
CA ALA A 36 10.51 -8.75 -1.89
C ALA A 36 10.21 -8.94 -3.38
N LYS A 37 8.93 -8.96 -3.81
CA LYS A 37 8.53 -9.05 -5.22
C LYS A 37 8.48 -7.70 -5.92
N LEU A 38 8.69 -6.58 -5.24
CA LEU A 38 8.54 -5.24 -5.83
C LEU A 38 9.77 -4.74 -6.62
N GLY A 39 10.90 -5.46 -6.60
CA GLY A 39 12.11 -5.07 -7.34
C GLY A 39 12.68 -3.74 -6.85
N ASP A 40 12.87 -2.77 -7.73
CA ASP A 40 13.38 -1.42 -7.40
C ASP A 40 12.51 -0.64 -6.38
N PHE A 41 11.30 -1.14 -6.13
CA PHE A 41 10.36 -0.57 -5.16
C PHE A 41 10.37 -1.30 -3.81
N GLN A 42 11.29 -2.23 -3.58
CA GLN A 42 11.51 -2.87 -2.29
C GLN A 42 11.74 -1.83 -1.17
N GLY A 43 11.31 -2.17 0.05
CA GLY A 43 11.37 -1.35 1.25
C GLY A 43 10.31 -0.25 1.32
N ARG A 44 9.59 0.02 0.22
CA ARG A 44 8.59 1.10 0.15
C ARG A 44 7.36 0.79 0.96
N LEU A 45 6.94 -0.48 1.01
CA LEU A 45 5.71 -0.88 1.68
C LEU A 45 5.70 -0.46 3.15
N SER A 46 6.79 -0.73 3.87
CA SER A 46 6.95 -0.36 5.28
C SER A 46 7.31 1.12 5.44
N ARG A 47 8.26 1.64 4.64
CA ARG A 47 8.74 3.02 4.75
C ARG A 47 7.64 4.04 4.53
N ASP A 48 6.79 3.79 3.54
CA ASP A 48 5.68 4.67 3.19
C ASP A 48 4.37 4.26 3.90
N ARG A 49 4.42 3.30 4.85
CA ARG A 49 3.28 2.86 5.68
C ARG A 49 2.04 2.46 4.87
N TRP A 50 2.23 1.62 3.85
CA TRP A 50 1.15 1.27 2.92
C TRP A 50 -0.01 0.53 3.58
N ILE A 51 0.25 -0.34 4.55
CA ILE A 51 -0.81 -1.10 5.26
C ILE A 51 -1.74 -0.10 5.98
N ASP A 52 -1.18 0.85 6.73
CA ASP A 52 -1.96 1.89 7.42
C ASP A 52 -2.77 2.74 6.44
N GLN A 53 -2.11 3.25 5.40
CA GLN A 53 -2.78 4.04 4.36
C GLN A 53 -3.91 3.27 3.68
N ALA A 54 -3.66 2.00 3.33
CA ALA A 54 -4.62 1.14 2.69
C ALA A 54 -5.79 0.80 3.62
N GLY A 55 -5.55 0.69 4.94
CA GLY A 55 -6.60 0.50 5.95
C GLY A 55 -7.63 1.63 5.92
N TYR A 56 -7.18 2.88 6.00
CA TYR A 56 -8.07 4.04 5.89
C TYR A 56 -8.81 4.08 4.55
N LEU A 57 -8.10 3.83 3.44
CA LEU A 57 -8.71 3.87 2.10
C LEU A 57 -9.70 2.73 1.87
N ALA A 58 -9.47 1.55 2.46
CA ALA A 58 -10.36 0.40 2.35
C ALA A 58 -11.62 0.55 3.20
N SER A 59 -11.55 1.25 4.34
CA SER A 59 -12.73 1.57 5.17
C SER A 59 -13.51 2.80 4.68
N GLY A 60 -12.96 3.56 3.74
CA GLY A 60 -13.52 4.84 3.29
C GLY A 60 -13.29 5.99 4.27
N ASP A 61 -12.40 5.82 5.24
CA ASP A 61 -12.03 6.85 6.22
C ASP A 61 -11.04 7.86 5.61
N ILE A 62 -11.58 8.71 4.72
CA ILE A 62 -10.80 9.75 4.05
C ILE A 62 -10.35 10.81 5.05
N GLU A 63 -11.18 11.16 6.04
CA GLU A 63 -10.83 12.15 7.06
C GLU A 63 -9.63 11.69 7.91
N GLY A 64 -9.65 10.44 8.39
CA GLY A 64 -8.54 9.84 9.12
C GLY A 64 -7.27 9.69 8.28
N PHE A 65 -7.44 9.34 6.99
CA PHE A 65 -6.33 9.33 6.03
C PHE A 65 -5.69 10.72 5.92
N GLU A 66 -6.49 11.75 5.66
CA GLU A 66 -5.99 13.11 5.46
C GLU A 66 -5.41 13.71 6.73
N GLY A 67 -5.98 13.41 7.90
CA GLY A 67 -5.44 13.84 9.19
C GLY A 67 -4.06 13.24 9.49
N THR A 68 -3.78 12.02 9.02
CA THR A 68 -2.52 11.32 9.30
C THR A 68 -1.47 11.53 8.21
N PHE A 69 -1.88 11.48 6.94
CA PHE A 69 -0.99 11.47 5.78
C PHE A 69 -1.08 12.75 4.94
N GLY A 70 -2.00 13.67 5.28
CA GLY A 70 -2.32 14.88 4.50
C GLY A 70 -3.27 14.59 3.34
N LYS A 71 -3.79 15.66 2.73
CA LYS A 71 -4.74 15.60 1.61
C LYS A 71 -4.29 14.67 0.47
N LEU A 72 -5.25 13.94 -0.09
CA LEU A 72 -5.05 13.00 -1.21
C LEU A 72 -4.50 13.68 -2.47
#